data_AF-A0AAD9ZQ20-F1
#
_entry.id   AF-A0AAD9ZQ20-F1
#
_cell.length_a   1.000
_cell.length_b   1.000
_cell.length_c   1.000
_cell.angle_alpha   90.00
_cell.angle_beta   90.00
_cell.angle_gamma   90.00
#
_symmetry.space_group_name_H-M   'P 1'
#
loop_
_entity.id
_entity.type
_entity.pdbx_description
1 polymer ?
#
loop_
_entity_poly.entity_id
_entity_poly.type
_entity_poly.pdbx_seq_one_letter_code
_entity_poly.pdbx_strand_id
1 'polypeptide(L)'
;MVMDERLRVILGKGDKANFWSDVMVEGETLKEDFPRIFSLTSKKRGCVREYGSWDGNIWKWDISLRSPCFNWELEQWECFRKCLENIKI
;
A
#
# COMPACT_ATOMS: atom_id res chain seq x y z
N MET A 1 -4.76 22.94 -14.55
CA MET A 1 -3.81 21.80 -14.57
C MET A 1 -4.43 20.74 -13.68
N VAL A 2 -5.19 19.84 -14.31
CA VAL A 2 -4.90 18.40 -14.41
C VAL A 2 -5.56 17.67 -13.24
N MET A 3 -6.46 16.73 -13.57
CA MET A 3 -7.17 15.88 -12.64
C MET A 3 -6.21 15.29 -11.60
N ASP A 4 -6.68 15.21 -10.37
CA ASP A 4 -6.09 14.45 -9.26
C ASP A 4 -6.20 12.94 -9.60
N GLU A 5 -5.40 12.52 -10.61
CA GLU A 5 -5.39 11.20 -11.23
C GLU A 5 -4.36 10.26 -10.57
N ARG A 6 -3.82 10.66 -9.42
CA ARG A 6 -2.60 10.06 -8.87
C ARG A 6 -2.78 8.67 -8.26
N LEU A 7 -4.01 8.14 -8.24
CA LEU A 7 -4.33 6.84 -7.67
C LEU A 7 -5.37 6.10 -8.52
N ARG A 8 -4.89 5.25 -9.42
CA ARG A 8 -5.75 4.36 -10.24
C ARG A 8 -6.18 3.09 -9.49
N VAL A 9 -6.02 3.06 -8.17
CA VAL A 9 -5.88 1.86 -7.33
C VAL A 9 -7.06 0.88 -7.38
N ILE A 10 -8.24 1.28 -7.87
CA ILE A 10 -9.47 0.48 -7.69
C ILE A 10 -10.31 0.38 -8.96
N LEU A 11 -9.81 0.78 -10.12
CA LEU A 11 -10.70 1.01 -11.27
C LEU A 11 -11.40 -0.26 -11.84
N GLY A 12 -11.04 -1.47 -11.41
CA GLY A 12 -11.72 -2.70 -11.88
C GLY A 12 -12.08 -3.77 -10.84
N LYS A 13 -11.34 -3.89 -9.72
CA LYS A 13 -11.49 -5.03 -8.79
C LYS A 13 -11.99 -4.65 -7.39
N GLY A 14 -12.10 -3.37 -7.06
CA GLY A 14 -12.56 -2.99 -5.72
C GLY A 14 -11.56 -3.39 -4.62
N ASP A 15 -12.14 -3.72 -3.47
CA ASP A 15 -11.50 -4.30 -2.30
C ASP A 15 -10.88 -5.70 -2.55
N LYS A 16 -11.13 -6.30 -3.73
CA LYS A 16 -10.59 -7.59 -4.20
C LYS A 16 -9.28 -7.46 -5.02
N ALA A 17 -8.78 -6.24 -5.25
CA ALA A 17 -7.49 -6.04 -5.90
C ALA A 17 -6.36 -6.61 -5.02
N ASN A 18 -5.38 -7.31 -5.60
CA ASN A 18 -4.22 -7.79 -4.85
C ASN A 18 -3.38 -6.61 -4.38
N PHE A 19 -3.20 -6.46 -3.08
CA PHE A 19 -2.56 -5.29 -2.47
C PHE A 19 -1.15 -5.02 -3.02
N TRP A 20 -0.30 -6.04 -3.13
CA TRP A 20 1.09 -5.83 -3.58
C TRP A 20 1.28 -5.83 -5.09
N SER A 21 0.31 -6.34 -5.87
CA SER A 21 0.53 -6.69 -7.28
C SER A 21 -0.49 -6.10 -8.23
N ASP A 22 -1.63 -5.62 -7.75
CA ASP A 22 -2.63 -4.89 -8.53
C ASP A 22 -2.71 -3.40 -8.13
N VAL A 23 -2.33 -3.03 -6.90
CA VAL A 23 -2.30 -1.62 -6.45
C VAL A 23 -1.09 -0.94 -7.06
N MET A 24 -1.34 0.14 -7.80
CA MET A 24 -0.32 0.89 -8.51
C MET A 24 -0.26 2.35 -8.08
N VAL A 25 0.96 2.87 -8.03
CA VAL A 25 1.29 4.29 -7.87
C VAL A 25 2.15 4.67 -9.06
N GLU A 26 1.76 5.73 -9.78
CA GLU A 26 2.46 6.20 -10.99
C GLU A 26 2.67 5.16 -12.12
N GLY A 27 1.95 4.03 -12.09
CA GLY A 27 2.02 2.98 -13.10
C GLY A 27 2.87 1.76 -12.70
N GLU A 28 3.52 1.81 -11.53
CA GLU A 28 4.27 0.70 -10.94
C GLU A 28 3.49 0.13 -9.74
N THR A 29 3.65 -1.16 -9.45
CA THR A 29 2.98 -1.80 -8.31
C THR A 29 3.67 -1.43 -6.99
N LEU A 30 2.95 -1.49 -5.86
CA LEU A 30 3.56 -1.25 -4.54
C LEU A 30 4.77 -2.17 -4.26
N LYS A 31 4.80 -3.36 -4.85
CA LYS A 31 5.96 -4.27 -4.75
C LYS A 31 7.18 -3.76 -5.52
N GLU A 32 6.97 -3.11 -6.66
CA GLU A 32 8.02 -2.57 -7.52
C GLU A 32 8.58 -1.26 -6.96
N ASP A 33 7.73 -0.39 -6.41
CA ASP A 33 8.13 0.86 -5.77
C ASP A 33 8.82 0.63 -4.42
N PHE A 34 8.34 -0.34 -3.64
CA PHE A 34 8.82 -0.61 -2.29
C PHE A 34 9.31 -2.06 -2.12
N PRO A 35 10.29 -2.53 -2.90
CA PRO A 35 10.72 -3.93 -2.90
C PRO A 35 11.31 -4.36 -1.55
N ARG A 36 11.95 -3.44 -0.83
CA ARG A 36 12.48 -3.69 0.53
C ARG A 36 11.35 -3.84 1.54
N ILE A 37 10.34 -2.96 1.53
CA ILE A 37 9.18 -3.09 2.42
C ILE A 37 8.41 -4.37 2.08
N PHE A 38 8.18 -4.62 0.79
CA PHE A 38 7.62 -5.87 0.32
C PHE A 38 8.41 -7.08 0.84
N SER A 39 9.74 -7.01 1.00
CA SER A 39 10.55 -8.11 1.57
C SER A 39 10.38 -8.26 3.09
N LEU A 40 10.09 -7.18 3.82
CA LEU A 40 9.96 -7.17 5.28
C LEU A 40 8.57 -7.59 5.76
N THR A 41 7.54 -7.44 4.93
CA THR A 41 6.15 -7.74 5.32
C THR A 41 5.92 -9.22 5.62
N SER A 42 5.03 -9.54 6.56
CA SER A 42 4.66 -10.93 6.88
C SER A 42 3.75 -11.52 5.81
N LYS A 43 2.83 -10.70 5.28
CA LYS A 43 1.84 -11.09 4.30
C LYS A 43 2.19 -10.53 2.92
N LYS A 44 2.66 -11.41 2.02
CA LYS A 44 3.03 -11.06 0.63
C LYS A 44 1.87 -11.09 -0.36
N ARG A 45 0.74 -11.69 0.01
CA ARG A 45 -0.41 -11.92 -0.85
C ARG A 45 -1.69 -11.66 -0.06
N GLY A 46 -2.66 -11.07 -0.72
CA GLY A 46 -3.97 -10.76 -0.16
C GLY A 46 -4.60 -9.60 -0.92
N CYS A 47 -5.91 -9.52 -0.82
CA CYS A 47 -6.67 -8.41 -1.37
C CYS A 47 -6.58 -7.18 -0.46
N VAL A 48 -6.84 -6.00 -1.01
CA VAL A 48 -6.85 -4.71 -0.28
C VAL A 48 -7.61 -4.78 1.05
N ARG A 49 -8.80 -5.41 1.07
CA ARG A 49 -9.62 -5.58 2.29
C ARG A 49 -8.93 -6.31 3.45
N GLU A 50 -7.85 -7.03 3.16
CA GLU A 50 -7.12 -7.82 4.15
C GLU A 50 -5.86 -7.11 4.67
N TYR A 51 -5.63 -5.87 4.25
CA TYR A 51 -4.51 -5.01 4.65
C TYR A 51 -4.98 -3.72 5.32
N GLY A 52 -6.19 -3.71 5.86
CA GLY A 52 -6.74 -2.56 6.54
C GLY A 52 -8.19 -2.78 6.96
N SER A 53 -8.73 -1.76 7.60
CA SER A 53 -10.12 -1.72 8.04
C SER A 53 -10.67 -0.31 7.95
N TRP A 54 -11.99 -0.22 7.87
CA TRP A 54 -12.69 1.06 8.02
C TRP A 54 -12.76 1.43 9.50
N ASP A 55 -12.26 2.62 9.82
CA ASP A 55 -12.52 3.31 11.08
C ASP A 55 -13.45 4.49 10.78
N GLY A 56 -14.76 4.25 10.94
CA GLY A 56 -15.80 5.13 10.42
C GLY A 56 -15.73 5.26 8.90
N ASN A 57 -15.49 6.48 8.42
CA ASN A 57 -15.37 6.80 6.99
C ASN A 57 -13.92 6.91 6.51
N ILE A 58 -12.95 6.48 7.31
CA ILE A 58 -11.52 6.55 6.98
C ILE A 58 -10.97 5.13 6.88
N TRP A 59 -10.39 4.79 5.73
CA TRP A 59 -9.64 3.55 5.59
C TRP A 59 -8.32 3.65 6.35
N LYS A 60 -8.04 2.65 7.20
CA LYS A 60 -6.79 2.53 7.97
C LYS A 60 -6.02 1.33 7.46
N TRP A 61 -4.83 1.57 6.94
CA TRP A 61 -3.91 0.52 6.51
C TRP A 61 -3.31 -0.21 7.72
N ASP A 62 -3.33 -1.55 7.67
CA ASP A 62 -2.73 -2.44 8.64
C ASP A 62 -1.74 -3.38 7.92
N ILE A 63 -0.47 -2.98 7.93
CA ILE A 63 0.61 -3.68 7.25
C ILE A 63 1.53 -4.29 8.30
N SER A 64 1.44 -5.61 8.44
CA SER A 64 2.27 -6.38 9.37
C SER A 64 3.68 -6.64 8.82
N LEU A 65 4.70 -6.30 9.61
CA LEU A 65 6.11 -6.60 9.34
C LEU A 65 6.56 -7.87 10.08
N ARG A 66 7.48 -8.65 9.50
CA ARG A 66 8.05 -9.84 10.14
C ARG A 66 9.09 -9.52 11.21
N SER A 67 9.66 -8.32 11.14
CA SER A 67 10.70 -7.85 12.05
C SER A 67 10.57 -6.33 12.18
N PRO A 68 11.00 -5.75 13.32
CA PRO A 68 11.14 -4.31 13.44
C PRO A 68 12.04 -3.78 12.34
N CYS A 69 11.68 -2.64 11.74
CA CYS A 69 12.55 -1.96 10.80
C CYS A 69 13.86 -1.56 11.50
N PHE A 70 15.00 -1.85 10.88
CA PHE A 70 16.27 -1.24 11.29
C PHE A 70 16.29 0.25 10.92
N ASN A 71 17.22 1.03 11.49
CA ASN A 71 17.27 2.48 11.27
C ASN A 71 17.29 2.89 9.78
N TRP A 72 17.94 2.11 8.91
CA TRP A 72 17.99 2.35 7.46
C TRP A 72 16.71 1.92 6.70
N GLU A 73 15.82 1.16 7.34
CA GLU A 73 14.51 0.75 6.78
C GLU A 73 13.39 1.67 7.23
N LEU A 74 13.57 2.42 8.33
CA LEU A 74 12.58 3.36 8.85
C LEU A 74 12.22 4.45 7.84
N GLU A 75 13.20 4.97 7.11
CA GLU A 75 12.95 5.98 6.07
C GLU A 75 12.08 5.42 4.94
N GLN A 76 12.41 4.22 4.46
CA GLN A 76 11.63 3.56 3.40
C GLN A 76 10.22 3.21 3.89
N TRP A 77 10.09 2.83 5.17
CA TRP A 77 8.81 2.55 5.80
C TRP A 77 7.94 3.81 5.93
N GLU A 78 8.54 4.95 6.27
CA GLU A 78 7.84 6.23 6.35
C GLU A 78 7.38 6.68 4.96
N CYS A 79 8.23 6.56 3.93
CA CYS A 79 7.86 6.84 2.55
C CYS A 79 6.70 5.95 2.08
N PHE A 80 6.75 4.66 2.41
CA PHE A 80 5.67 3.73 2.12
C PHE A 80 4.37 4.10 2.82
N ARG A 81 4.39 4.45 4.12
CA ARG A 81 3.19 4.87 4.85
C ARG A 81 2.56 6.13 4.27
N LYS A 82 3.37 7.15 3.96
CA LYS A 82 2.88 8.37 3.29
C LYS A 82 2.30 8.06 1.91
N CYS A 83 2.90 7.14 1.18
CA CYS A 83 2.37 6.67 -0.09
C CYS A 83 0.96 6.05 0.09
N LEU A 84 0.81 5.16 1.07
CA LEU A 84 -0.48 4.54 1.39
C LEU A 84 -1.55 5.54 1.84
N GLU A 85 -1.20 6.56 2.61
CA GLU A 85 -2.13 7.61 3.05
C GLU A 85 -2.72 8.41 1.88
N ASN A 86 -1.98 8.49 0.77
CA ASN A 86 -2.53 9.12 -0.42
C ASN A 86 -3.59 8.22 -1.06
N ILE A 87 -3.48 6.88 -0.97
CA ILE A 87 -4.41 5.92 -1.58
C ILE A 87 -5.83 6.09 -1.02
N LYS A 88 -6.76 6.55 -1.87
CA LYS A 88 -8.19 6.62 -1.57
C LYS A 88 -8.87 5.29 -1.91
N ILE A 89 -9.65 4.77 -0.95
CA ILE A 89 -10.39 3.50 -1.01
C ILE A 89 -11.89 3.78 -1.06
#